data_AF-A0A9P0C5E3-F1
#
_entry.id   AF-A0A9P0C5E3-F1
#
_cell.length_a   1.000
_cell.length_b   1.000
_cell.length_c   1.000
_cell.angle_alpha   90.00
_cell.angle_beta   90.00
_cell.angle_gamma   90.00
#
_symmetry.space_group_name_H-M   'P 1'
#
loop_
_entity.id
_entity.type
_entity.pdbx_description
1 polymer ?
#
loop_
_entity_poly.entity_id
_entity_poly.type
_entity_poly.pdbx_seq_one_letter_code
_entity_poly.pdbx_strand_id
1 'polypeptide(L)'
;MTHVVDNHNRFSGMMHRDKMKPKYELEDYIYDVESRSLEPSVDPEDVYAQLQQKEKDLILAAELGKALLEKNEELSRYNERLAEEYSQKLEEIEQDRHLLRRKLLSTQSECDTRLLELQADIRELQNALDERENSLKQTEKEKALLISELTEQNQRLQIQIKESSKQEELLTLQLQGLRDQCNLRKSSLQDHQSSLEVLRDEIQMMSERKSELEKRLHTLQCDRDSISVALEEASERIMMLEKQTREQEIQLRVSHRELEDLRATNGNLGTRLESIGMIGQGHRSLLSEMECEEGVGTTTAALTNSSPGDELTQLKQEIVSVYERVKTLCHQLRSRSRDAMDASINHDQVNVQQIKVGVLTCVISELCELVTELSSSDYSSSNVSVTELEIDLHRARETVDRLSKQHEEQKDELKKRQETIMELTSKLSVREAELAGAKEERDRARADLKDLNGLARDEMVRKAWEVRDGAVARKNATQVELARTRIDVLQANSQLMEAIQQKVELSQQLEQWQMDMQALLDEQMRRKLTNQEQPGSKTDSARSADQKRASRRLFGLFQR
;
A
#
# COMPACT_ATOMS: atom_id res chain seq x y z
N MET A 1 -40.48 29.77 -38.45
CA MET A 1 -40.64 30.81 -39.49
C MET A 1 -42.11 30.97 -39.78
N THR A 2 -42.65 32.18 -39.67
CA THR A 2 -44.06 32.50 -39.95
C THR A 2 -44.16 33.25 -41.27
N HIS A 3 -44.75 32.62 -42.29
CA HIS A 3 -45.16 33.34 -43.50
C HIS A 3 -46.66 33.56 -43.49
N VAL A 4 -47.05 34.76 -43.09
CA VAL A 4 -48.37 35.34 -43.42
C VAL A 4 -48.42 35.56 -44.92
N VAL A 5 -49.55 35.22 -45.55
CA VAL A 5 -49.85 35.58 -46.94
C VAL A 5 -51.19 36.30 -46.96
N ASP A 6 -51.11 37.62 -46.75
CA ASP A 6 -52.21 38.54 -47.06
C ASP A 6 -52.36 38.74 -48.58
N ASN A 7 -53.49 39.34 -48.98
CA ASN A 7 -53.96 39.62 -50.35
C ASN A 7 -54.56 38.37 -51.04
N HIS A 8 -55.83 38.40 -51.43
CA HIS A 8 -56.32 39.37 -52.42
C HIS A 8 -57.77 39.83 -52.18
N ASN A 9 -57.96 40.98 -51.52
CA ASN A 9 -59.24 41.70 -51.57
C ASN A 9 -59.28 42.62 -52.81
N ARG A 10 -59.56 42.05 -54.00
CA ARG A 10 -59.66 42.84 -55.23
C ARG A 10 -61.10 43.31 -55.47
N PHE A 11 -61.24 44.63 -55.32
CA PHE A 11 -62.25 45.47 -55.97
C PHE A 11 -62.82 44.87 -57.28
N SER A 12 -64.13 44.67 -57.30
CA SER A 12 -64.93 44.73 -58.53
C SER A 12 -66.12 45.68 -58.30
N GLY A 13 -65.80 46.95 -58.04
CA GLY A 13 -66.81 48.02 -58.01
C GLY A 13 -67.12 48.43 -59.44
N MET A 14 -68.26 47.98 -60.00
CA MET A 14 -68.60 48.28 -61.38
C MET A 14 -70.10 48.59 -61.58
N MET A 15 -70.36 49.83 -61.98
CA MET A 15 -71.59 50.35 -62.58
C MET A 15 -72.89 50.21 -61.77
N HIS A 16 -73.19 51.24 -60.96
CA HIS A 16 -74.55 51.77 -60.98
C HIS A 16 -74.86 52.24 -62.42
N ARG A 17 -75.49 51.36 -63.21
CA ARG A 17 -76.19 51.79 -64.42
C ARG A 17 -77.44 52.54 -63.96
N ASP A 18 -77.48 53.84 -64.20
CA ASP A 18 -78.75 54.57 -64.24
C ASP A 18 -79.65 53.89 -65.27
N LYS A 19 -80.60 53.10 -64.78
CA LYS A 19 -81.70 52.65 -65.62
C LYS A 19 -82.49 53.90 -65.98
N MET A 20 -82.54 54.22 -67.27
CA MET A 20 -83.63 55.04 -67.80
C MET A 20 -84.93 54.47 -67.24
N LYS A 21 -85.61 55.23 -66.37
CA LYS A 21 -86.92 54.82 -65.88
C LYS A 21 -87.81 54.59 -67.10
N PRO A 22 -88.51 53.44 -67.21
CA PRO A 22 -89.60 53.30 -68.16
C PRO A 22 -90.50 54.52 -68.07
N LYS A 23 -90.87 55.11 -69.22
CA LYS A 23 -91.55 56.42 -69.24
C LYS A 23 -92.96 56.38 -68.63
N TYR A 24 -93.44 55.17 -68.41
CA TYR A 24 -94.56 54.75 -67.57
C TYR A 24 -94.11 53.47 -66.86
N GLU A 25 -94.43 53.31 -65.58
CA GLU A 25 -94.25 52.05 -64.87
C GLU A 25 -95.48 51.14 -65.12
N LEU A 26 -95.37 49.82 -64.90
CA LEU A 26 -96.47 48.87 -65.23
C LEU A 26 -97.77 49.19 -64.47
N GLU A 27 -97.63 49.79 -63.29
CA GLU A 27 -98.70 50.26 -62.43
C GLU A 27 -99.47 51.44 -63.05
N ASP A 28 -98.80 52.32 -63.82
CA ASP A 28 -99.46 53.42 -64.54
C ASP A 28 -100.36 52.89 -65.68
N TYR A 29 -99.90 51.87 -66.43
CA TYR A 29 -100.69 51.25 -67.50
C TYR A 29 -101.89 50.47 -66.96
N ILE A 30 -101.76 49.82 -65.80
CA ILE A 30 -102.89 49.18 -65.12
C ILE A 30 -103.93 50.24 -64.73
N TYR A 31 -103.48 51.36 -64.14
CA TYR A 31 -104.35 52.48 -63.76
C TYR A 31 -105.10 53.09 -64.97
N ASP A 32 -104.43 53.26 -66.11
CA ASP A 32 -105.03 53.81 -67.35
C ASP A 32 -106.06 52.85 -68.00
N VAL A 33 -105.96 51.54 -67.76
CA VAL A 33 -106.92 50.50 -68.20
C VAL A 33 -108.08 50.34 -67.21
N GLU A 34 -107.82 50.32 -65.91
CA GLU A 34 -108.86 50.23 -64.87
C GLU A 34 -109.75 51.48 -64.85
N SER A 35 -109.17 52.68 -64.98
CA SER A 35 -109.93 53.94 -65.01
C SER A 35 -110.88 54.05 -66.21
N ARG A 36 -110.47 53.57 -67.39
CA ARG A 36 -111.34 53.55 -68.60
C ARG A 36 -112.38 52.44 -68.57
N SER A 37 -112.17 51.39 -67.76
CA SER A 37 -113.16 50.32 -67.55
C SER A 37 -114.37 50.78 -66.72
N LEU A 38 -114.38 52.04 -66.24
CA LEU A 38 -115.43 52.64 -65.41
C LEU A 38 -116.25 53.72 -66.14
N GLU A 39 -115.96 54.04 -67.41
CA GLU A 39 -116.80 54.97 -68.19
C GLU A 39 -118.10 54.30 -68.69
N PRO A 40 -119.28 54.95 -68.55
CA PRO A 40 -120.53 54.44 -69.11
C PRO A 40 -120.52 54.38 -70.65
N SER A 41 -121.25 53.42 -71.21
CA SER A 41 -121.29 53.11 -72.64
C SER A 41 -121.65 54.30 -73.55
N VAL A 42 -120.82 54.54 -74.56
CA VAL A 42 -121.19 55.28 -75.79
C VAL A 42 -122.18 54.44 -76.62
N ASP A 43 -123.01 55.09 -77.42
CA ASP A 43 -124.17 54.49 -78.11
C ASP A 43 -123.84 53.23 -78.94
N PRO A 44 -124.77 52.23 -78.98
CA PRO A 44 -124.55 50.96 -79.65
C PRO A 44 -124.48 51.06 -81.18
N GLU A 45 -124.89 52.18 -81.78
CA GLU A 45 -124.86 52.40 -83.24
C GLU A 45 -123.59 53.14 -83.75
N ASP A 46 -122.80 53.78 -82.87
CA ASP A 46 -121.53 54.42 -83.31
C ASP A 46 -120.37 53.42 -83.38
N VAL A 47 -120.38 52.66 -84.48
CA VAL A 47 -119.34 51.69 -84.83
C VAL A 47 -117.96 52.36 -85.00
N TYR A 48 -117.89 53.65 -85.34
CA TYR A 48 -116.61 54.34 -85.53
C TYR A 48 -115.95 54.71 -84.19
N ALA A 49 -116.72 55.22 -83.22
CA ALA A 49 -116.23 55.46 -81.86
C ALA A 49 -115.76 54.15 -81.20
N GLN A 50 -116.56 53.08 -81.32
CA GLN A 50 -116.21 51.76 -80.82
C GLN A 50 -114.95 51.19 -81.49
N LEU A 51 -114.81 51.32 -82.82
CA LEU A 51 -113.62 50.89 -83.55
C LEU A 51 -112.37 51.65 -83.08
N GLN A 52 -112.43 52.99 -82.98
CA GLN A 52 -111.29 53.79 -82.54
C GLN A 52 -110.92 53.50 -81.07
N GLN A 53 -111.88 53.14 -80.22
CA GLN A 53 -111.58 52.65 -78.88
C GLN A 53 -110.85 51.29 -78.94
N LYS A 54 -111.32 50.35 -79.76
CA LYS A 54 -110.66 49.04 -79.93
C LYS A 54 -109.27 49.13 -80.57
N GLU A 55 -109.02 50.10 -81.44
CA GLU A 55 -107.68 50.41 -81.95
C GLU A 55 -106.75 50.90 -80.84
N LYS A 56 -107.23 51.80 -79.96
CA LYS A 56 -106.46 52.25 -78.77
C LYS A 56 -106.22 51.11 -77.79
N ASP A 57 -107.22 50.28 -77.53
CA ASP A 57 -107.11 49.10 -76.66
C ASP A 57 -106.08 48.08 -77.22
N LEU A 58 -106.06 47.88 -78.53
CA LEU A 58 -105.07 47.02 -79.21
C LEU A 58 -103.64 47.57 -79.11
N ILE A 59 -103.47 48.89 -79.24
CA ILE A 59 -102.17 49.56 -79.05
C ILE A 59 -101.72 49.42 -77.59
N LEU A 60 -102.58 49.74 -76.62
CA LEU A 60 -102.29 49.60 -75.19
C LEU A 60 -101.95 48.15 -74.81
N ALA A 61 -102.66 47.17 -75.36
CA ALA A 61 -102.36 45.75 -75.13
C ALA A 61 -101.03 45.32 -75.76
N ALA A 62 -100.66 45.88 -76.91
CA ALA A 62 -99.35 45.64 -77.55
C ALA A 62 -98.21 46.32 -76.77
N GLU A 63 -98.43 47.53 -76.24
CA GLU A 63 -97.46 48.25 -75.40
C GLU A 63 -97.28 47.57 -74.03
N LEU A 64 -98.36 47.12 -73.39
CA LEU A 64 -98.32 46.29 -72.18
C LEU A 64 -97.62 44.96 -72.44
N GLY A 65 -97.93 44.28 -73.56
CA GLY A 65 -97.25 43.06 -73.99
C GLY A 65 -95.76 43.27 -74.21
N LYS A 66 -95.36 44.41 -74.81
CA LYS A 66 -93.96 44.80 -74.98
C LYS A 66 -93.28 45.09 -73.63
N ALA A 67 -93.92 45.80 -72.71
CA ALA A 67 -93.39 46.05 -71.38
C ALA A 67 -93.20 44.74 -70.56
N LEU A 68 -94.15 43.81 -70.67
CA LEU A 68 -94.04 42.48 -70.05
C LEU A 68 -92.94 41.62 -70.69
N LEU A 69 -92.76 41.68 -72.01
CA LEU A 69 -91.65 41.02 -72.70
C LEU A 69 -90.30 41.62 -72.30
N GLU A 70 -90.16 42.95 -72.27
CA GLU A 70 -88.94 43.63 -71.78
C GLU A 70 -88.62 43.26 -70.33
N LYS A 71 -89.63 43.13 -69.46
CA LYS A 71 -89.44 42.63 -68.09
C LYS A 71 -89.06 41.16 -68.02
N ASN A 72 -89.61 40.32 -68.90
CA ASN A 72 -89.23 38.92 -69.01
C ASN A 72 -87.78 38.77 -69.51
N GLU A 73 -87.35 39.62 -70.46
CA GLU A 73 -85.94 39.72 -70.86
C GLU A 73 -85.05 40.23 -69.72
N GLU A 74 -85.45 41.25 -68.95
CA GLU A 74 -84.69 41.71 -67.79
C GLU A 74 -84.49 40.59 -66.75
N LEU A 75 -85.55 39.82 -66.49
CA LEU A 75 -85.53 38.67 -65.57
C LEU A 75 -84.70 37.50 -66.13
N SER A 76 -84.83 37.19 -67.41
CA SER A 76 -84.02 36.14 -68.08
C SER A 76 -82.54 36.50 -68.01
N ARG A 77 -82.17 37.73 -68.41
CA ARG A 77 -80.80 38.26 -68.28
C ARG A 77 -80.30 38.37 -66.84
N TYR A 78 -81.18 38.34 -65.84
CA TYR A 78 -80.80 38.29 -64.42
C TYR A 78 -80.55 36.84 -63.97
N ASN A 79 -81.43 35.92 -64.36
CA ASN A 79 -81.29 34.49 -64.10
C ASN A 79 -80.06 33.89 -64.79
N GLU A 80 -79.72 34.34 -66.00
CA GLU A 80 -78.49 33.98 -66.72
C GLU A 80 -77.25 34.37 -65.90
N ARG A 81 -77.11 35.65 -65.52
CA ARG A 81 -76.00 36.12 -64.67
C ARG A 81 -75.94 35.43 -63.31
N LEU A 82 -77.09 35.13 -62.71
CA LEU A 82 -77.16 34.41 -61.45
C LEU A 82 -76.70 32.94 -61.62
N ALA A 83 -76.99 32.31 -62.76
CA ALA A 83 -76.50 30.98 -63.11
C ALA A 83 -74.99 30.99 -63.40
N GLU A 84 -74.46 32.00 -64.10
CA GLU A 84 -73.02 32.23 -64.30
C GLU A 84 -72.29 32.43 -62.96
N GLU A 85 -72.86 33.22 -62.05
CA GLU A 85 -72.34 33.39 -60.69
C GLU A 85 -72.34 32.07 -59.90
N TYR A 86 -73.37 31.24 -60.03
CA TYR A 86 -73.42 29.95 -59.36
C TYR A 86 -72.48 28.91 -60.00
N SER A 87 -72.25 28.94 -61.32
CA SER A 87 -71.28 28.05 -61.95
C SER A 87 -69.85 28.43 -61.57
N GLN A 88 -69.51 29.72 -61.53
CA GLN A 88 -68.22 30.20 -61.03
C GLN A 88 -67.97 29.76 -59.58
N LYS A 89 -68.95 29.95 -58.69
CA LYS A 89 -68.85 29.51 -57.28
C LYS A 89 -68.74 27.98 -57.16
N LEU A 90 -69.37 27.22 -58.06
CA LEU A 90 -69.21 25.76 -58.14
C LEU A 90 -67.77 25.40 -58.55
N GLU A 91 -67.24 26.02 -59.60
CA GLU A 91 -65.87 25.79 -60.09
C GLU A 91 -64.81 26.14 -59.04
N GLU A 92 -64.98 27.24 -58.29
CA GLU A 92 -64.13 27.60 -57.15
C GLU A 92 -64.14 26.51 -56.07
N ILE A 93 -65.33 26.05 -55.65
CA ILE A 93 -65.49 24.98 -54.64
C ILE A 93 -64.91 23.66 -55.14
N GLU A 94 -65.04 23.32 -56.42
CA GLU A 94 -64.40 22.14 -57.00
C GLU A 94 -62.88 22.26 -57.01
N GLN A 95 -62.33 23.41 -57.43
CA GLN A 95 -60.89 23.67 -57.40
C GLN A 95 -60.32 23.55 -55.98
N ASP A 96 -60.96 24.17 -54.99
CA ASP A 96 -60.56 24.06 -53.59
C ASP A 96 -60.68 22.63 -53.06
N ARG A 97 -61.74 21.90 -53.40
CA ARG A 97 -61.88 20.47 -53.08
C ARG A 97 -60.71 19.65 -53.65
N HIS A 98 -60.28 19.92 -54.88
CA HIS A 98 -59.15 19.23 -55.51
C HIS A 98 -57.79 19.65 -54.90
N LEU A 99 -57.61 20.93 -54.56
CA LEU A 99 -56.43 21.44 -53.87
C LEU A 99 -56.30 20.89 -52.45
N LEU A 100 -57.40 20.85 -51.68
CA LEU A 100 -57.46 20.28 -50.33
C LEU A 100 -57.16 18.78 -50.34
N ARG A 101 -57.74 18.02 -51.28
CA ARG A 101 -57.40 16.60 -51.47
C ARG A 101 -55.91 16.40 -51.75
N ARG A 102 -55.30 17.21 -52.63
CA ARG A 102 -53.86 17.12 -52.93
C ARG A 102 -53.00 17.50 -51.72
N LYS A 103 -53.37 18.55 -50.97
CA LYS A 103 -52.68 18.94 -49.73
C LYS A 103 -52.74 17.82 -48.68
N LEU A 104 -53.92 17.23 -48.47
CA LEU A 104 -54.11 16.12 -47.53
C LEU A 104 -53.26 14.90 -47.91
N LEU A 105 -53.22 14.52 -49.19
CA LEU A 105 -52.38 13.42 -49.68
C LEU A 105 -50.88 13.71 -49.52
N SER A 106 -50.43 14.96 -49.73
CA SER A 106 -49.04 15.36 -49.42
C SER A 106 -48.74 15.14 -47.95
N THR A 107 -49.53 15.74 -47.06
CA THR A 107 -49.33 15.63 -45.61
C THR A 107 -49.47 14.20 -45.09
N GLN A 108 -50.27 13.36 -45.74
CA GLN A 108 -50.35 11.94 -45.45
C GLN A 108 -49.03 11.25 -45.83
N SER A 109 -48.54 11.45 -47.06
CA SER A 109 -47.27 10.86 -47.50
C SER A 109 -46.06 11.32 -46.66
N GLU A 110 -46.06 12.58 -46.20
CA GLU A 110 -45.05 13.12 -45.29
C GLU A 110 -45.14 12.54 -43.87
N CYS A 111 -46.33 12.10 -43.44
CA CYS A 111 -46.49 11.35 -42.19
C CYS A 111 -46.08 9.89 -42.39
N ASP A 112 -46.43 9.27 -43.51
CA ASP A 112 -46.08 7.88 -43.83
C ASP A 112 -44.55 7.71 -43.97
N THR A 113 -43.83 8.66 -44.56
CA THR A 113 -42.35 8.64 -44.59
C THR A 113 -41.75 8.79 -43.20
N ARG A 114 -42.23 9.75 -42.38
CA ARG A 114 -41.77 9.92 -40.98
C ARG A 114 -42.06 8.69 -40.11
N LEU A 115 -43.17 8.00 -40.37
CA LEU A 115 -43.49 6.73 -39.70
C LEU A 115 -42.55 5.60 -40.13
N LEU A 116 -42.13 5.54 -41.40
CA LEU A 116 -41.14 4.57 -41.88
C LEU A 116 -39.73 4.87 -41.34
N GLU A 117 -39.34 6.16 -41.27
CA GLU A 117 -38.10 6.64 -40.65
C GLU A 117 -38.04 6.24 -39.17
N LEU A 118 -39.03 6.65 -38.36
CA LEU A 118 -39.09 6.30 -36.93
C LEU A 118 -39.18 4.78 -36.68
N GLN A 119 -39.80 4.01 -37.60
CA GLN A 119 -39.76 2.55 -37.53
C GLN A 119 -38.39 1.97 -37.89
N ALA A 120 -37.59 2.61 -38.74
CA ALA A 120 -36.20 2.22 -38.98
C ALA A 120 -35.35 2.51 -37.74
N ASP A 121 -35.43 3.73 -37.19
CA ASP A 121 -34.75 4.12 -35.94
C ASP A 121 -35.03 3.12 -34.80
N ILE A 122 -36.29 2.71 -34.60
CA ILE A 122 -36.68 1.73 -33.58
C ILE A 122 -36.01 0.37 -33.83
N ARG A 123 -35.93 -0.11 -35.07
CA ARG A 123 -35.26 -1.38 -35.41
C ARG A 123 -33.74 -1.30 -35.23
N GLU A 124 -33.13 -0.19 -35.60
CA GLU A 124 -31.69 0.03 -35.41
C GLU A 124 -31.33 0.12 -33.92
N LEU A 125 -32.14 0.82 -33.11
CA LEU A 125 -31.98 0.87 -31.65
C LEU A 125 -32.22 -0.49 -30.98
N GLN A 126 -33.15 -1.31 -31.49
CA GLN A 126 -33.37 -2.68 -31.03
C GLN A 126 -32.15 -3.58 -31.34
N ASN A 127 -31.68 -3.59 -32.60
CA ASN A 127 -30.49 -4.34 -32.99
C ASN A 127 -29.25 -3.92 -32.19
N ALA A 128 -29.03 -2.61 -32.03
CA ALA A 128 -27.92 -2.09 -31.23
C ALA A 128 -28.03 -2.43 -29.74
N LEU A 129 -29.24 -2.53 -29.19
CA LEU A 129 -29.46 -3.01 -27.82
C LEU A 129 -29.12 -4.50 -27.70
N ASP A 130 -29.60 -5.34 -28.62
CA ASP A 130 -29.32 -6.78 -28.63
C ASP A 130 -27.83 -7.08 -28.83
N GLU A 131 -27.14 -6.37 -29.72
CA GLU A 131 -25.68 -6.44 -29.88
C GLU A 131 -24.95 -6.08 -28.58
N ARG A 132 -25.36 -4.99 -27.91
CA ARG A 132 -24.76 -4.58 -26.64
C ARG A 132 -25.03 -5.58 -25.53
N GLU A 133 -26.25 -6.07 -25.38
CA GLU A 133 -26.58 -7.14 -24.44
C GLU A 133 -25.74 -8.41 -24.70
N ASN A 134 -25.61 -8.83 -25.95
CA ASN A 134 -24.82 -10.01 -26.30
C ASN A 134 -23.31 -9.80 -26.04
N SER A 135 -22.79 -8.60 -26.30
CA SER A 135 -21.41 -8.24 -25.93
C SER A 135 -21.19 -8.25 -24.41
N LEU A 136 -22.15 -7.73 -23.62
CA LEU A 136 -22.08 -7.75 -22.16
C LEU A 136 -22.09 -9.19 -21.64
N LYS A 137 -23.08 -9.99 -22.05
CA LYS A 137 -23.21 -11.42 -21.72
C LYS A 137 -21.97 -12.23 -22.12
N GLN A 138 -21.24 -11.82 -23.15
CA GLN A 138 -19.98 -12.44 -23.55
C GLN A 138 -18.83 -12.03 -22.62
N THR A 139 -18.63 -10.73 -22.36
CA THR A 139 -17.60 -10.30 -21.39
C THR A 139 -17.85 -10.80 -19.97
N GLU A 140 -19.10 -11.05 -19.59
CA GLU A 140 -19.46 -11.65 -18.29
C GLU A 140 -19.04 -13.12 -18.21
N LYS A 141 -19.20 -13.91 -19.28
CA LYS A 141 -18.64 -15.28 -19.35
C LYS A 141 -17.11 -15.26 -19.28
N GLU A 142 -16.46 -14.35 -20.00
CA GLU A 142 -15.00 -14.21 -20.01
C GLU A 142 -14.46 -13.82 -18.62
N LYS A 143 -15.13 -12.88 -17.93
CA LYS A 143 -14.85 -12.54 -16.52
C LYS A 143 -15.07 -13.74 -15.60
N ALA A 144 -16.15 -14.50 -15.77
CA ALA A 144 -16.44 -15.68 -14.96
C ALA A 144 -15.39 -16.80 -15.16
N LEU A 145 -14.93 -17.02 -16.40
CA LEU A 145 -13.84 -17.94 -16.71
C LEU A 145 -12.52 -17.49 -16.07
N LEU A 146 -12.13 -16.21 -16.23
CA LEU A 146 -10.93 -15.67 -15.61
C LEU A 146 -10.97 -15.75 -14.07
N ILE A 147 -12.14 -15.51 -13.45
CA ILE A 147 -12.34 -15.70 -12.00
C ILE A 147 -12.19 -17.18 -11.63
N SER A 148 -12.73 -18.10 -12.43
CA SER A 148 -12.56 -19.55 -12.22
C SER A 148 -11.08 -19.96 -12.29
N GLU A 149 -10.35 -19.51 -13.30
CA GLU A 149 -8.92 -19.79 -13.47
C GLU A 149 -8.09 -19.23 -12.33
N LEU A 150 -8.31 -17.96 -11.94
CA LEU A 150 -7.63 -17.33 -10.82
C LEU A 150 -7.96 -18.01 -9.48
N THR A 151 -9.21 -18.45 -9.26
CA THR A 151 -9.55 -19.19 -8.03
C THR A 151 -8.93 -20.58 -8.01
N GLU A 152 -8.82 -21.28 -9.15
CA GLU A 152 -8.13 -22.56 -9.22
C GLU A 152 -6.61 -22.41 -9.01
N GLN A 153 -5.98 -21.41 -9.62
CA GLN A 153 -4.55 -21.09 -9.40
C GLN A 153 -4.28 -20.78 -7.92
N ASN A 154 -5.12 -19.98 -7.27
CA ASN A 154 -5.02 -19.70 -5.84
C ASN A 154 -5.22 -20.95 -4.97
N GLN A 155 -6.13 -21.87 -5.34
CA GLN A 155 -6.29 -23.16 -4.65
C GLN A 155 -5.06 -24.05 -4.81
N ARG A 156 -4.50 -24.17 -6.02
CA ARG A 156 -3.28 -24.94 -6.29
C ARG A 156 -2.09 -24.40 -5.48
N LEU A 157 -1.89 -23.08 -5.46
CA LEU A 157 -0.86 -22.43 -4.64
C LEU A 157 -1.11 -22.64 -3.14
N GLN A 158 -2.36 -22.55 -2.67
CA GLN A 158 -2.68 -22.81 -1.26
C GLN A 158 -2.41 -24.27 -0.85
N ILE A 159 -2.62 -25.24 -1.75
CA ILE A 159 -2.26 -26.65 -1.53
C ILE A 159 -0.73 -26.78 -1.43
N GLN A 160 0.02 -26.22 -2.38
CA GLN A 160 1.48 -26.25 -2.37
C GLN A 160 2.08 -25.61 -1.10
N ILE A 161 1.51 -24.50 -0.62
CA ILE A 161 1.91 -23.87 0.65
C ILE A 161 1.59 -24.77 1.85
N LYS A 162 0.44 -25.44 1.88
CA LYS A 162 0.08 -26.42 2.92
C LYS A 162 0.99 -27.66 2.90
N GLU A 163 1.45 -28.09 1.74
CA GLU A 163 2.41 -29.19 1.60
C GLU A 163 3.81 -28.77 2.06
N SER A 164 4.25 -27.55 1.71
CA SER A 164 5.50 -26.96 2.22
C SER A 164 5.47 -26.81 3.75
N SER A 165 4.37 -26.32 4.33
CA SER A 165 4.17 -26.21 5.79
C SER A 165 4.34 -27.57 6.47
N LYS A 166 3.70 -28.63 5.95
CA LYS A 166 3.85 -29.98 6.48
C LYS A 166 5.28 -30.53 6.35
N GLN A 167 6.00 -30.19 5.29
CA GLN A 167 7.40 -30.56 5.15
C GLN A 167 8.29 -29.82 6.16
N GLU A 168 8.01 -28.54 6.42
CA GLU A 168 8.68 -27.75 7.46
C GLU A 168 8.35 -28.27 8.88
N GLU A 169 7.10 -28.63 9.16
CA GLU A 169 6.67 -29.30 10.41
C GLU A 169 7.42 -30.63 10.61
N LEU A 170 7.56 -31.45 9.56
CA LEU A 170 8.32 -32.70 9.62
C LEU A 170 9.83 -32.47 9.84
N LEU A 171 10.42 -31.49 9.15
CA LEU A 171 11.85 -31.16 9.29
C LEU A 171 12.15 -30.52 10.66
N THR A 172 11.26 -29.69 11.20
CA THR A 172 11.42 -29.10 12.54
C THR A 172 11.28 -30.15 13.64
N LEU A 173 10.38 -31.12 13.50
CA LEU A 173 10.32 -32.29 14.39
C LEU A 173 11.60 -33.15 14.31
N GLN A 174 12.16 -33.37 13.12
CA GLN A 174 13.45 -34.07 12.96
C GLN A 174 14.61 -33.29 13.60
N LEU A 175 14.67 -31.96 13.40
CA LEU A 175 15.67 -31.10 14.02
C LEU A 175 15.53 -31.06 15.56
N GLN A 176 14.31 -31.11 16.09
CA GLN A 176 14.07 -31.26 17.52
C GLN A 176 14.59 -32.62 18.01
N GLY A 177 14.22 -33.72 17.37
CA GLY A 177 14.70 -35.05 17.73
C GLY A 177 16.24 -35.20 17.66
N LEU A 178 16.90 -34.49 16.76
CA LEU A 178 18.37 -34.41 16.70
C LEU A 178 18.96 -33.52 17.82
N ARG A 179 18.33 -32.38 18.14
CA ARG A 179 18.71 -31.55 19.30
C ARG A 179 18.60 -32.35 20.60
N ASP A 180 17.51 -33.10 20.79
CA ASP A 180 17.29 -33.90 21.99
C ASP A 180 18.28 -35.06 22.11
N GLN A 181 18.66 -35.70 20.99
CA GLN A 181 19.79 -36.65 20.96
C GLN A 181 21.13 -36.00 21.31
N CYS A 182 21.41 -34.80 20.80
CA CYS A 182 22.63 -34.05 21.16
C CYS A 182 22.62 -33.62 22.63
N ASN A 183 21.47 -33.22 23.17
CA ASN A 183 21.30 -32.87 24.58
C ASN A 183 21.52 -34.09 25.49
N LEU A 184 20.96 -35.25 25.13
CA LEU A 184 21.15 -36.51 25.88
C LEU A 184 22.61 -37.00 25.83
N ARG A 185 23.29 -36.87 24.68
CA ARG A 185 24.74 -37.14 24.59
C ARG A 185 25.54 -36.15 25.44
N LYS A 186 25.13 -34.87 25.50
CA LYS A 186 25.79 -33.85 26.32
C LYS A 186 25.60 -34.11 27.82
N SER A 187 24.41 -34.52 28.27
CA SER A 187 24.19 -34.89 29.67
C SER A 187 25.00 -36.15 30.02
N SER A 188 24.94 -37.21 29.22
CA SER A 188 25.77 -38.41 29.41
C SER A 188 27.27 -38.10 29.46
N LEU A 189 27.76 -37.18 28.61
CA LEU A 189 29.15 -36.71 28.68
C LEU A 189 29.46 -35.95 29.98
N GLN A 190 28.52 -35.12 30.46
CA GLN A 190 28.64 -34.40 31.73
C GLN A 190 28.63 -35.36 32.93
N ASP A 191 27.79 -36.39 32.89
CA ASP A 191 27.72 -37.46 33.91
C ASP A 191 29.05 -38.22 33.96
N HIS A 192 29.60 -38.60 32.80
CA HIS A 192 30.94 -39.19 32.69
C HIS A 192 32.05 -38.24 33.14
N GLN A 193 31.97 -36.94 32.84
CA GLN A 193 32.93 -35.95 33.31
C GLN A 193 32.92 -35.85 34.84
N SER A 194 31.74 -35.71 35.46
CA SER A 194 31.64 -35.66 36.93
C SER A 194 32.12 -36.96 37.60
N SER A 195 31.90 -38.11 36.94
CA SER A 195 32.45 -39.41 37.39
C SER A 195 33.99 -39.44 37.34
N LEU A 196 34.59 -38.83 36.30
CA LEU A 196 36.05 -38.68 36.19
C LEU A 196 36.63 -37.63 37.15
N GLU A 197 35.86 -36.62 37.51
CA GLU A 197 36.23 -35.63 38.55
C GLU A 197 36.28 -36.31 39.93
N VAL A 198 35.25 -37.07 40.31
CA VAL A 198 35.26 -37.88 41.55
C VAL A 198 36.44 -38.87 41.60
N LEU A 199 36.74 -39.56 40.49
CA LEU A 199 37.89 -40.48 40.42
C LEU A 199 39.24 -39.76 40.49
N ARG A 200 39.33 -38.52 39.98
CA ARG A 200 40.54 -37.67 40.16
C ARG A 200 40.71 -37.25 41.60
N ASP A 201 39.63 -36.87 42.28
CA ASP A 201 39.66 -36.49 43.69
C ASP A 201 40.03 -37.68 44.59
N GLU A 202 39.54 -38.89 44.28
CA GLU A 202 39.96 -40.13 44.97
C GLU A 202 41.45 -40.43 44.74
N ILE A 203 41.94 -40.32 43.50
CA ILE A 203 43.38 -40.48 43.19
C ILE A 203 44.22 -39.41 43.90
N GLN A 204 43.75 -38.16 43.96
CA GLN A 204 44.42 -37.07 44.66
C GLN A 204 44.53 -37.37 46.15
N MET A 205 43.41 -37.69 46.81
CA MET A 205 43.36 -38.10 48.23
C MET A 205 44.27 -39.29 48.53
N MET A 206 44.31 -40.29 47.65
CA MET A 206 45.21 -41.44 47.79
C MET A 206 46.67 -41.08 47.57
N SER A 207 46.98 -40.13 46.68
CA SER A 207 48.35 -39.62 46.46
C SER A 207 48.84 -38.77 47.64
N GLU A 208 47.97 -37.96 48.25
CA GLU A 208 48.27 -37.17 49.44
C GLU A 208 48.55 -38.10 50.63
N ARG A 209 47.66 -39.08 50.86
CA ARG A 209 47.83 -40.12 51.88
C ARG A 209 49.08 -40.98 51.67
N LYS A 210 49.45 -41.27 50.41
CA LYS A 210 50.74 -41.88 50.07
C LYS A 210 51.89 -40.96 50.47
N SER A 211 51.83 -39.66 50.13
CA SER A 211 52.87 -38.69 50.51
C SER A 211 53.03 -38.55 52.03
N GLU A 212 51.95 -38.65 52.80
CA GLU A 212 52.02 -38.68 54.27
C GLU A 212 52.74 -39.93 54.79
N LEU A 213 52.44 -41.11 54.21
CA LEU A 213 53.11 -42.35 54.59
C LEU A 213 54.59 -42.33 54.19
N GLU A 214 54.94 -41.76 53.03
CA GLU A 214 56.32 -41.56 52.60
C GLU A 214 57.06 -40.58 53.53
N LYS A 215 56.43 -39.49 53.97
CA LYS A 215 56.98 -38.57 54.99
C LYS A 215 57.20 -39.27 56.33
N ARG A 216 56.23 -40.06 56.81
CA ARG A 216 56.33 -40.81 58.08
C ARG A 216 57.39 -41.93 58.02
N LEU A 217 57.56 -42.58 56.87
CA LEU A 217 58.66 -43.52 56.64
C LEU A 217 60.01 -42.81 56.65
N HIS A 218 60.10 -41.62 56.03
CA HIS A 218 61.34 -40.84 56.03
C HIS A 218 61.72 -40.37 57.45
N THR A 219 60.78 -39.89 58.27
CA THR A 219 61.08 -39.54 59.67
C THR A 219 61.52 -40.76 60.48
N LEU A 220 60.82 -41.89 60.37
CA LEU A 220 61.23 -43.14 61.03
C LEU A 220 62.59 -43.66 60.54
N GLN A 221 62.97 -43.37 59.29
CA GLN A 221 64.30 -43.67 58.78
C GLN A 221 65.35 -42.75 59.40
N CYS A 222 65.10 -41.44 59.50
CA CYS A 222 65.99 -40.51 60.21
C CYS A 222 66.14 -40.88 61.69
N ASP A 223 65.05 -41.27 62.37
CA ASP A 223 65.08 -41.73 63.75
C ASP A 223 65.92 -43.02 63.89
N ARG A 224 65.73 -44.00 62.99
CA ARG A 224 66.53 -45.23 62.92
C ARG A 224 68.01 -44.92 62.73
N ASP A 225 68.33 -44.04 61.78
CA ASP A 225 69.72 -43.73 61.41
C ASP A 225 70.41 -42.94 62.54
N SER A 226 69.69 -42.05 63.23
CA SER A 226 70.17 -41.41 64.46
C SER A 226 70.38 -42.41 65.61
N ILE A 227 69.54 -43.44 65.73
CA ILE A 227 69.73 -44.52 66.72
C ILE A 227 70.92 -45.43 66.35
N SER A 228 71.18 -45.65 65.05
CA SER A 228 72.38 -46.36 64.59
C SER A 228 73.64 -45.62 65.00
N VAL A 229 73.73 -44.32 64.71
CA VAL A 229 74.87 -43.48 65.14
C VAL A 229 75.04 -43.49 66.66
N ALA A 230 73.95 -43.36 67.43
CA ALA A 230 74.03 -43.43 68.89
C ALA A 230 74.47 -44.82 69.42
N LEU A 231 74.13 -45.90 68.71
CA LEU A 231 74.57 -47.27 69.02
C LEU A 231 76.04 -47.49 68.62
N GLU A 232 76.49 -46.92 67.51
CA GLU A 232 77.88 -46.92 67.05
C GLU A 232 78.76 -46.16 68.05
N GLU A 233 78.41 -44.93 68.43
CA GLU A 233 79.07 -44.18 69.50
C GLU A 233 79.08 -44.95 70.84
N ALA A 234 77.98 -45.61 71.21
CA ALA A 234 77.92 -46.42 72.43
C ALA A 234 78.86 -47.64 72.34
N SER A 235 78.99 -48.24 71.16
CA SER A 235 79.91 -49.36 70.90
C SER A 235 81.38 -48.90 70.95
N GLU A 236 81.68 -47.71 70.43
CA GLU A 236 83.01 -47.09 70.57
C GLU A 236 83.35 -46.76 72.03
N ARG A 237 82.40 -46.20 72.79
CA ARG A 237 82.56 -45.97 74.24
C ARG A 237 82.83 -47.29 74.98
N ILE A 238 82.10 -48.37 74.65
CA ILE A 238 82.34 -49.71 75.22
C ILE A 238 83.75 -50.18 74.84
N MET A 239 84.15 -50.11 73.57
CA MET A 239 85.49 -50.50 73.11
C MET A 239 86.61 -49.73 73.83
N MET A 240 86.42 -48.43 74.05
CA MET A 240 87.35 -47.57 74.80
C MET A 240 87.40 -47.93 76.29
N LEU A 241 86.26 -48.22 76.92
CA LEU A 241 86.23 -48.71 78.31
C LEU A 241 86.87 -50.09 78.45
N GLU A 242 86.63 -51.02 77.52
CA GLU A 242 87.31 -52.32 77.50
C GLU A 242 88.81 -52.18 77.23
N LYS A 243 89.25 -51.18 76.45
CA LYS A 243 90.66 -50.87 76.26
C LYS A 243 91.28 -50.37 77.56
N GLN A 244 90.59 -49.48 78.27
CA GLN A 244 91.01 -48.97 79.58
C GLN A 244 91.04 -50.07 80.65
N THR A 245 90.07 -51.00 80.70
CA THR A 245 90.12 -52.12 81.66
C THR A 245 91.24 -53.10 81.32
N ARG A 246 91.50 -53.40 80.04
CA ARG A 246 92.69 -54.19 79.62
C ARG A 246 94.00 -53.49 80.01
N GLU A 247 94.08 -52.17 79.84
CA GLU A 247 95.25 -51.37 80.25
C GLU A 247 95.43 -51.36 81.77
N GLN A 248 94.35 -51.20 82.54
CA GLN A 248 94.37 -51.31 84.00
C GLN A 248 94.72 -52.73 84.48
N GLU A 249 94.21 -53.78 83.85
CA GLU A 249 94.64 -55.15 84.11
C GLU A 249 96.14 -55.35 83.84
N ILE A 250 96.67 -54.78 82.76
CA ILE A 250 98.11 -54.83 82.47
C ILE A 250 98.90 -54.06 83.52
N GLN A 251 98.45 -52.86 83.94
CA GLN A 251 99.07 -52.09 85.03
C GLN A 251 99.02 -52.84 86.37
N LEU A 252 97.92 -53.54 86.69
CA LEU A 252 97.79 -54.39 87.87
C LEU A 252 98.73 -55.60 87.80
N ARG A 253 98.88 -56.24 86.64
CA ARG A 253 99.85 -57.34 86.43
C ARG A 253 101.31 -56.85 86.49
N VAL A 254 101.61 -55.66 85.98
CA VAL A 254 102.95 -55.05 86.04
C VAL A 254 103.28 -54.68 87.48
N SER A 255 102.41 -53.95 88.18
CA SER A 255 102.60 -53.63 89.60
C SER A 255 102.62 -54.87 90.52
N HIS A 256 101.90 -55.94 90.18
CA HIS A 256 102.07 -57.23 90.88
C HIS A 256 103.46 -57.83 90.66
N ARG A 257 103.99 -57.82 89.43
CA ARG A 257 105.37 -58.26 89.16
C ARG A 257 106.40 -57.37 89.86
N GLU A 258 106.21 -56.06 89.83
CA GLU A 258 107.08 -55.12 90.56
C GLU A 258 107.01 -55.36 92.07
N LEU A 259 105.85 -55.71 92.64
CA LEU A 259 105.73 -56.12 94.04
C LEU A 259 106.33 -57.50 94.33
N GLU A 260 106.32 -58.43 93.37
CA GLU A 260 107.02 -59.72 93.45
C GLU A 260 108.54 -59.56 93.36
N ASP A 261 109.04 -58.72 92.45
CA ASP A 261 110.44 -58.34 92.33
C ASP A 261 110.92 -57.50 93.52
N LEU A 262 110.07 -56.63 94.08
CA LEU A 262 110.35 -55.90 95.34
C LEU A 262 110.31 -56.81 96.56
N ARG A 263 109.54 -57.90 96.56
CA ARG A 263 109.61 -58.97 97.59
C ARG A 263 110.85 -59.82 97.42
N ALA A 264 111.20 -60.20 96.19
CA ALA A 264 112.38 -61.00 95.88
C ALA A 264 113.66 -60.20 96.19
N THR A 265 113.71 -58.93 95.83
CA THR A 265 114.82 -58.04 96.21
C THR A 265 114.81 -57.74 97.71
N ASN A 266 113.67 -57.59 98.41
CA ASN A 266 113.67 -57.56 99.88
C ASN A 266 114.16 -58.87 100.52
N GLY A 267 113.93 -60.04 99.92
CA GLY A 267 114.52 -61.31 100.36
C GLY A 267 116.04 -61.35 100.12
N ASN A 268 116.49 -60.89 98.96
CA ASN A 268 117.89 -60.78 98.58
C ASN A 268 118.64 -59.62 99.28
N LEU A 269 117.91 -58.68 99.89
CA LEU A 269 118.42 -57.62 100.75
C LEU A 269 118.40 -58.04 102.22
N GLY A 270 117.36 -58.75 102.69
CA GLY A 270 117.31 -59.34 104.03
C GLY A 270 118.45 -60.33 104.26
N THR A 271 118.82 -61.11 103.24
CA THR A 271 120.01 -61.99 103.24
C THR A 271 121.34 -61.23 103.04
N ARG A 272 121.32 -59.90 102.90
CA ARG A 272 122.51 -59.03 102.75
C ARG A 272 122.55 -57.86 103.75
N LEU A 273 121.57 -57.77 104.67
CA LEU A 273 121.46 -56.71 105.69
C LEU A 273 122.04 -57.11 107.06
N GLU A 274 122.58 -58.32 107.18
CA GLU A 274 123.33 -58.76 108.37
C GLU A 274 124.85 -58.45 108.26
N SER A 275 125.29 -57.72 107.23
CA SER A 275 126.71 -57.41 106.99
C SER A 275 126.99 -55.99 106.44
N ILE A 276 126.60 -54.97 107.23
CA ILE A 276 127.06 -53.55 107.12
C ILE A 276 126.50 -52.79 105.89
N GLY A 277 126.10 -51.52 105.97
CA GLY A 277 125.98 -50.63 107.13
C GLY A 277 126.33 -49.16 106.84
N MET A 278 125.30 -48.35 106.59
CA MET A 278 125.25 -46.87 106.68
C MET A 278 125.96 -46.01 105.59
N ILE A 279 125.43 -44.78 105.46
CA ILE A 279 125.95 -43.56 104.78
C ILE A 279 125.98 -43.61 103.22
N GLY A 280 125.47 -42.61 102.48
CA GLY A 280 124.77 -41.40 102.92
C GLY A 280 124.30 -40.43 101.81
N GLN A 281 123.80 -39.28 102.28
CA GLN A 281 123.08 -38.18 101.60
C GLN A 281 123.70 -37.57 100.32
N GLY A 282 122.82 -37.03 99.45
CA GLY A 282 123.14 -36.05 98.40
C GLY A 282 121.86 -35.34 97.89
N HIS A 283 121.87 -34.02 97.71
CA HIS A 283 120.64 -33.20 97.53
C HIS A 283 120.49 -32.54 96.14
N ARG A 284 119.25 -32.45 95.63
CA ARG A 284 118.61 -31.34 94.85
C ARG A 284 117.15 -31.75 94.52
N SER A 285 116.04 -31.01 94.71
CA SER A 285 115.72 -29.56 94.87
C SER A 285 115.80 -28.77 93.54
N LEU A 286 114.79 -28.08 92.98
CA LEU A 286 113.31 -27.89 93.17
C LEU A 286 112.73 -27.64 91.73
N LEU A 287 111.49 -27.99 91.32
CA LEU A 287 110.14 -27.40 91.53
C LEU A 287 109.86 -26.03 90.85
N SER A 288 108.59 -25.78 90.48
CA SER A 288 107.99 -24.59 89.80
C SER A 288 108.28 -24.41 88.28
N GLU A 289 107.42 -23.82 87.43
CA GLU A 289 106.10 -23.16 87.66
C GLU A 289 105.10 -23.23 86.45
N MET A 290 104.14 -22.30 86.39
CA MET A 290 103.03 -22.13 85.42
C MET A 290 103.50 -21.57 84.05
N GLU A 291 102.66 -21.41 83.01
CA GLU A 291 101.71 -20.28 82.75
C GLU A 291 100.66 -20.71 81.68
N CYS A 292 99.35 -20.48 81.88
CA CYS A 292 98.49 -19.38 81.36
C CYS A 292 98.25 -19.41 79.82
N GLU A 293 97.00 -19.57 79.32
CA GLU A 293 95.96 -18.55 79.01
C GLU A 293 96.32 -17.65 77.80
N GLU A 294 95.43 -17.02 77.00
CA GLU A 294 93.96 -17.09 76.75
C GLU A 294 93.77 -16.97 75.20
N GLY A 295 92.65 -16.68 74.51
CA GLY A 295 91.27 -16.35 74.89
C GLY A 295 90.63 -15.33 73.91
N VAL A 296 89.43 -15.65 73.36
CA VAL A 296 88.47 -14.73 72.66
C VAL A 296 89.02 -13.94 71.43
N GLY A 297 88.51 -14.10 70.20
CA GLY A 297 87.38 -13.31 69.64
C GLY A 297 87.83 -11.98 68.98
N THR A 298 87.09 -11.26 68.12
CA THR A 298 85.77 -11.49 67.50
C THR A 298 85.61 -10.58 66.24
N THR A 299 84.89 -11.03 65.21
CA THR A 299 84.10 -10.23 64.20
C THR A 299 84.72 -9.19 63.22
N THR A 300 84.23 -9.29 61.96
CA THR A 300 83.83 -8.24 60.99
C THR A 300 84.82 -7.22 60.36
N ALA A 301 85.18 -7.50 59.10
CA ALA A 301 84.71 -6.83 57.88
C ALA A 301 85.09 -5.36 57.49
N ALA A 302 85.40 -5.25 56.18
CA ALA A 302 85.07 -4.15 55.23
C ALA A 302 85.97 -2.90 55.06
N LEU A 303 86.77 -2.96 53.99
CA LEU A 303 86.91 -1.96 52.90
C LEU A 303 87.80 -0.69 53.03
N THR A 304 88.23 -0.26 51.82
CA THR A 304 88.85 1.02 51.42
C THR A 304 90.22 1.43 51.98
N ASN A 305 91.23 1.43 51.09
CA ASN A 305 91.85 2.67 50.62
C ASN A 305 92.61 2.43 49.29
N SER A 306 93.06 3.49 48.63
CA SER A 306 93.44 3.47 47.20
C SER A 306 94.66 4.31 46.84
N SER A 307 95.33 3.93 45.73
CA SER A 307 96.40 4.70 45.03
C SER A 307 97.77 4.75 45.76
N PRO A 308 98.90 5.00 45.06
CA PRO A 308 99.11 5.11 43.61
C PRO A 308 100.03 4.01 43.02
N GLY A 309 99.99 3.81 41.70
CA GLY A 309 100.95 2.92 41.00
C GLY A 309 100.43 2.24 39.74
N ASP A 310 99.93 2.98 38.76
CA ASP A 310 99.87 2.49 37.37
C ASP A 310 101.29 2.12 36.91
N GLU A 311 101.56 1.07 36.16
CA GLU A 311 101.01 0.80 34.81
C GLU A 311 100.28 -0.55 34.66
N LEU A 312 100.36 -1.45 35.66
CA LEU A 312 99.81 -2.82 35.57
C LEU A 312 98.28 -2.88 35.70
N THR A 313 97.65 -1.82 36.20
CA THR A 313 96.20 -1.67 36.42
C THR A 313 95.45 -1.33 35.14
N GLN A 314 95.95 -0.36 34.35
CA GLN A 314 95.32 0.03 33.08
C GLN A 314 95.27 -1.15 32.09
N LEU A 315 96.40 -1.83 31.87
CA LEU A 315 96.44 -2.99 30.97
C LEU A 315 95.49 -4.12 31.42
N LYS A 316 95.29 -4.30 32.73
CA LYS A 316 94.32 -5.28 33.25
C LYS A 316 92.87 -4.83 33.09
N GLN A 317 92.57 -3.54 33.20
CA GLN A 317 91.24 -3.00 32.91
C GLN A 317 90.92 -3.08 31.41
N GLU A 318 91.89 -2.85 30.52
CA GLU A 318 91.72 -3.08 29.08
C GLU A 318 91.53 -4.57 28.78
N ILE A 319 92.31 -5.48 29.38
CA ILE A 319 92.12 -6.93 29.22
C ILE A 319 90.74 -7.39 29.72
N VAL A 320 90.24 -6.85 30.83
CA VAL A 320 88.87 -7.15 31.32
C VAL A 320 87.80 -6.56 30.40
N SER A 321 87.98 -5.32 29.93
CA SER A 321 87.04 -4.70 28.98
C SER A 321 86.98 -5.46 27.65
N VAL A 322 88.14 -5.88 27.11
CA VAL A 322 88.22 -6.75 25.93
C VAL A 322 87.60 -8.11 26.21
N TYR A 323 87.85 -8.72 27.38
CA TYR A 323 87.25 -10.00 27.78
C TYR A 323 85.72 -9.92 27.86
N GLU A 324 85.14 -8.90 28.49
CA GLU A 324 83.68 -8.69 28.52
C GLU A 324 83.11 -8.42 27.13
N ARG A 325 83.76 -7.55 26.34
CA ARG A 325 83.32 -7.22 24.98
C ARG A 325 83.38 -8.42 24.04
N VAL A 326 84.40 -9.27 24.17
CA VAL A 326 84.51 -10.57 23.50
C VAL A 326 83.41 -11.53 23.98
N LYS A 327 83.20 -11.67 25.29
CA LYS A 327 82.21 -12.59 25.87
C LYS A 327 80.77 -12.21 25.51
N THR A 328 80.47 -10.91 25.37
CA THR A 328 79.18 -10.42 24.82
C THR A 328 79.04 -10.68 23.32
N LEU A 329 80.13 -10.58 22.54
CA LEU A 329 80.12 -10.94 21.12
C LEU A 329 79.87 -12.44 20.91
N CYS A 330 80.52 -13.31 21.70
CA CYS A 330 80.21 -14.75 21.71
C CYS A 330 78.76 -15.03 22.10
N HIS A 331 78.19 -14.31 23.08
CA HIS A 331 76.77 -14.44 23.43
C HIS A 331 75.84 -13.97 22.31
N GLN A 332 76.14 -12.87 21.62
CA GLN A 332 75.35 -12.38 20.49
C GLN A 332 75.40 -13.31 19.27
N LEU A 333 76.54 -13.97 19.02
CA LEU A 333 76.64 -15.03 18.01
C LEU A 333 75.84 -16.26 18.44
N ARG A 334 75.97 -16.70 19.70
CA ARG A 334 75.26 -17.88 20.21
C ARG A 334 73.74 -17.68 20.30
N SER A 335 73.26 -16.49 20.67
CA SER A 335 71.82 -16.15 20.67
C SER A 335 71.24 -15.96 19.26
N ARG A 336 72.09 -15.80 18.23
CA ARG A 336 71.68 -15.82 16.82
C ARG A 336 71.70 -17.24 16.23
N SER A 337 72.31 -18.20 16.93
CA SER A 337 72.47 -19.60 16.50
C SER A 337 71.60 -20.59 17.28
N ARG A 338 70.90 -20.17 18.35
CA ARG A 338 69.92 -20.98 19.09
C ARG A 338 68.63 -20.19 19.35
N ASP A 339 67.84 -20.14 18.29
CA ASP A 339 66.37 -20.14 18.25
C ASP A 339 65.53 -19.07 18.97
N ALA A 340 64.30 -18.95 18.51
CA ALA A 340 63.23 -18.25 19.20
C ALA A 340 62.62 -19.14 20.29
N MET A 341 62.32 -18.56 21.45
CA MET A 341 62.00 -19.24 22.73
C MET A 341 63.21 -20.05 23.26
N ASP A 342 63.84 -19.73 24.38
CA ASP A 342 63.35 -19.07 25.60
C ASP A 342 64.48 -18.26 26.27
N ALA A 343 64.13 -17.19 26.99
CA ALA A 343 65.08 -16.22 27.54
C ALA A 343 65.01 -16.18 29.08
N SER A 344 65.78 -17.06 29.73
CA SER A 344 65.98 -17.04 31.18
C SER A 344 67.42 -16.71 31.57
N ILE A 345 67.58 -16.10 32.74
CA ILE A 345 68.76 -15.32 33.14
C ILE A 345 69.70 -16.14 34.03
N ASN A 346 71.01 -16.00 33.82
CA ASN A 346 71.99 -15.93 34.92
C ASN A 346 73.16 -15.04 34.49
N HIS A 347 73.55 -14.09 35.34
CA HIS A 347 74.52 -13.05 35.03
C HIS A 347 75.60 -12.97 36.12
N ASP A 348 76.46 -14.00 36.16
CA ASP A 348 77.56 -14.09 37.12
C ASP A 348 78.63 -13.04 36.82
N GLN A 349 78.67 -12.01 37.66
CA GLN A 349 79.69 -10.97 37.65
C GLN A 349 81.03 -11.54 38.14
N VAL A 350 81.99 -11.72 37.21
CA VAL A 350 83.31 -12.29 37.54
C VAL A 350 84.18 -11.25 38.23
N ASN A 351 84.45 -11.45 39.52
CA ASN A 351 85.26 -10.54 40.31
C ASN A 351 86.76 -10.61 39.94
N VAL A 352 87.44 -9.46 39.95
CA VAL A 352 88.77 -9.17 39.36
C VAL A 352 89.92 -10.02 39.93
N GLN A 353 89.71 -10.73 41.04
CA GLN A 353 90.73 -11.55 41.71
C GLN A 353 90.78 -13.03 41.28
N GLN A 354 89.89 -13.51 40.41
CA GLN A 354 89.84 -14.94 40.01
C GLN A 354 90.46 -15.27 38.64
N ILE A 355 91.10 -14.32 37.97
CA ILE A 355 91.75 -14.54 36.67
C ILE A 355 93.05 -15.34 36.83
N LYS A 356 92.95 -16.67 36.82
CA LYS A 356 94.10 -17.58 36.70
C LYS A 356 94.71 -17.51 35.30
N VAL A 357 96.03 -17.72 35.20
CA VAL A 357 96.71 -17.91 33.91
C VAL A 357 96.05 -19.08 33.19
N GLY A 358 95.59 -18.84 31.96
CA GLY A 358 94.80 -19.78 31.18
C GLY A 358 93.35 -19.34 30.93
N VAL A 359 92.73 -18.48 31.74
CA VAL A 359 91.31 -18.07 31.50
C VAL A 359 91.15 -17.28 30.19
N LEU A 360 92.11 -16.40 29.86
CA LEU A 360 92.12 -15.71 28.57
C LEU A 360 92.39 -16.71 27.42
N THR A 361 93.25 -17.70 27.65
CA THR A 361 93.51 -18.79 26.69
C THR A 361 92.26 -19.63 26.47
N CYS A 362 91.50 -19.98 27.51
CA CYS A 362 90.24 -20.71 27.41
C CYS A 362 89.18 -19.92 26.66
N VAL A 363 89.01 -18.61 26.89
CA VAL A 363 88.03 -17.82 26.13
C VAL A 363 88.49 -17.49 24.71
N ILE A 364 89.80 -17.44 24.45
CA ILE A 364 90.34 -17.41 23.07
C ILE A 364 90.20 -18.80 22.41
N SER A 365 90.32 -19.90 23.15
CA SER A 365 90.03 -21.26 22.65
C SER A 365 88.54 -21.44 22.38
N GLU A 366 87.64 -21.04 23.27
CA GLU A 366 86.19 -21.03 23.07
C GLU A 366 85.78 -20.13 21.91
N LEU A 367 86.41 -18.95 21.75
CA LEU A 367 86.16 -18.08 20.59
C LEU A 367 86.75 -18.66 19.31
N CYS A 368 87.94 -19.27 19.34
CA CYS A 368 88.48 -19.99 18.20
C CYS A 368 87.62 -21.22 17.86
N GLU A 369 87.08 -21.93 18.85
CA GLU A 369 86.16 -23.06 18.67
C GLU A 369 84.84 -22.59 18.07
N LEU A 370 84.21 -21.53 18.59
CA LEU A 370 83.03 -20.89 17.99
C LEU A 370 83.30 -20.32 16.60
N VAL A 371 84.46 -19.72 16.37
CA VAL A 371 84.88 -19.25 15.04
C VAL A 371 85.15 -20.43 14.12
N THR A 372 85.65 -21.56 14.60
CA THR A 372 85.72 -22.80 13.81
C THR A 372 84.36 -23.47 13.65
N GLU A 373 83.40 -23.40 14.57
CA GLU A 373 82.02 -23.85 14.31
C GLU A 373 81.37 -22.99 13.22
N LEU A 374 81.62 -21.67 13.24
CA LEU A 374 81.10 -20.72 12.25
C LEU A 374 81.87 -20.72 10.92
N SER A 375 83.11 -21.22 10.88
CA SER A 375 83.94 -21.29 9.66
C SER A 375 84.01 -22.70 9.07
N SER A 376 83.97 -23.75 9.90
CA SER A 376 83.65 -25.13 9.50
C SER A 376 82.14 -25.36 9.37
N SER A 377 81.35 -24.28 9.39
CA SER A 377 80.15 -24.15 8.56
C SER A 377 80.48 -24.00 7.06
N ASP A 378 81.72 -24.31 6.65
CA ASP A 378 82.04 -24.88 5.34
C ASP A 378 80.93 -25.86 4.90
N TYR A 379 80.37 -25.58 3.72
CA TYR A 379 79.20 -26.26 3.19
C TYR A 379 79.55 -27.65 2.61
N SER A 380 79.94 -28.63 3.45
CA SER A 380 80.01 -30.06 3.07
C SER A 380 80.17 -31.02 4.26
N SER A 381 79.62 -32.23 4.14
CA SER A 381 79.69 -33.33 5.14
C SER A 381 78.97 -33.02 6.47
N SER A 382 77.68 -32.63 6.45
CA SER A 382 76.63 -33.60 6.11
C SER A 382 76.70 -34.19 4.71
N ASN A 383 76.51 -35.51 4.60
CA ASN A 383 76.49 -36.23 3.33
C ASN A 383 75.17 -36.04 2.56
N VAL A 384 74.62 -34.81 2.59
CA VAL A 384 73.64 -34.34 1.63
C VAL A 384 74.35 -34.29 0.29
N SER A 385 74.26 -35.40 -0.45
CA SER A 385 74.83 -35.53 -1.79
C SER A 385 74.36 -34.39 -2.70
N VAL A 386 75.10 -34.08 -3.78
CA VAL A 386 74.65 -33.08 -4.76
C VAL A 386 73.21 -33.38 -5.24
N THR A 387 72.93 -34.66 -5.48
CA THR A 387 71.60 -35.19 -5.77
C THR A 387 70.55 -34.95 -4.68
N GLU A 388 70.93 -34.86 -3.40
CA GLU A 388 70.01 -34.62 -2.29
C GLU A 388 69.69 -33.12 -2.12
N LEU A 389 70.67 -32.23 -2.38
CA LEU A 389 70.40 -30.79 -2.55
C LEU A 389 69.56 -30.51 -3.81
N GLU A 390 69.80 -31.23 -4.91
CA GLU A 390 68.95 -31.16 -6.11
C GLU A 390 67.53 -31.65 -5.81
N ILE A 391 67.37 -32.72 -5.04
CA ILE A 391 66.07 -33.21 -4.56
C ILE A 391 65.36 -32.17 -3.68
N ASP A 392 66.04 -31.51 -2.75
CA ASP A 392 65.42 -30.47 -1.92
C ASP A 392 65.08 -29.19 -2.70
N LEU A 393 65.91 -28.81 -3.68
CA LEU A 393 65.58 -27.73 -4.61
C LEU A 393 64.37 -28.11 -5.48
N HIS A 394 64.26 -29.37 -5.94
CA HIS A 394 63.07 -29.87 -6.62
C HIS A 394 61.84 -29.90 -5.71
N ARG A 395 61.93 -30.35 -4.46
CA ARG A 395 60.84 -30.29 -3.46
C ARG A 395 60.38 -28.85 -3.22
N ALA A 396 61.32 -27.89 -3.14
CA ALA A 396 61.02 -26.47 -2.99
C ALA A 396 60.38 -25.85 -4.24
N ARG A 397 60.79 -26.27 -5.45
CA ARG A 397 60.09 -25.89 -6.69
C ARG A 397 58.68 -26.47 -6.72
N GLU A 398 58.51 -27.75 -6.41
CA GLU A 398 57.18 -28.36 -6.35
C GLU A 398 56.27 -27.70 -5.30
N THR A 399 56.77 -27.25 -4.13
CA THR A 399 55.93 -26.50 -3.18
C THR A 399 55.55 -25.13 -3.72
N VAL A 400 56.46 -24.42 -4.40
CA VAL A 400 56.16 -23.15 -5.09
C VAL A 400 55.16 -23.35 -6.24
N ASP A 401 55.29 -24.41 -7.03
CA ASP A 401 54.37 -24.75 -8.12
C ASP A 401 52.98 -25.14 -7.57
N ARG A 402 52.94 -25.93 -6.49
CA ARG A 402 51.68 -26.29 -5.79
C ARG A 402 51.00 -25.06 -5.19
N LEU A 403 51.73 -24.15 -4.56
CA LEU A 403 51.20 -22.87 -4.04
C LEU A 403 50.75 -21.94 -5.17
N SER A 404 51.49 -21.85 -6.27
CA SER A 404 51.13 -21.05 -7.44
C SER A 404 49.85 -21.57 -8.10
N LYS A 405 49.70 -22.90 -8.20
CA LYS A 405 48.47 -23.55 -8.67
C LYS A 405 47.28 -23.26 -7.76
N GLN A 406 47.46 -23.38 -6.43
CA GLN A 406 46.43 -23.02 -5.45
C GLN A 406 46.04 -21.54 -5.54
N HIS A 407 46.98 -20.64 -5.81
CA HIS A 407 46.70 -19.21 -6.00
C HIS A 407 45.90 -18.95 -7.28
N GLU A 408 46.20 -19.62 -8.41
CA GLU A 408 45.39 -19.45 -9.63
C GLU A 408 44.00 -20.10 -9.47
N GLU A 409 43.88 -21.25 -8.78
CA GLU A 409 42.60 -21.87 -8.41
C GLU A 409 41.74 -20.94 -7.55
N GLN A 410 42.32 -20.29 -6.54
CA GLN A 410 41.62 -19.27 -5.72
C GLN A 410 41.24 -18.03 -6.52
N LYS A 411 42.06 -17.63 -7.49
CA LYS A 411 41.82 -16.48 -8.38
C LYS A 411 40.71 -16.77 -9.40
N ASP A 412 40.61 -17.99 -9.91
CA ASP A 412 39.49 -18.45 -10.74
C ASP A 412 38.18 -18.60 -9.94
N GLU A 413 38.26 -19.06 -8.69
CA GLU A 413 37.12 -19.06 -7.77
C GLU A 413 36.65 -17.63 -7.43
N LEU A 414 37.57 -16.67 -7.28
CA LEU A 414 37.25 -15.25 -7.15
C LEU A 414 36.59 -14.67 -8.40
N LYS A 415 37.02 -15.04 -9.62
CA LYS A 415 36.34 -14.64 -10.87
C LYS A 415 34.89 -15.13 -10.90
N LYS A 416 34.63 -16.41 -10.62
CA LYS A 416 33.27 -16.99 -10.56
C LYS A 416 32.39 -16.31 -9.50
N ARG A 417 32.97 -15.95 -8.36
CA ARG A 417 32.27 -15.18 -7.30
C ARG A 417 31.95 -13.76 -7.77
N GLN A 418 32.86 -13.09 -8.49
CA GLN A 418 32.60 -11.78 -9.07
C GLN A 418 31.50 -11.84 -10.15
N GLU A 419 31.53 -12.86 -11.02
CA GLU A 419 30.51 -13.12 -12.04
C GLU A 419 29.13 -13.37 -11.43
N THR A 420 29.04 -14.23 -10.41
CA THR A 420 27.78 -14.49 -9.70
C THR A 420 27.29 -13.29 -8.89
N ILE A 421 28.17 -12.46 -8.32
CA ILE A 421 27.80 -11.16 -7.73
C ILE A 421 27.24 -10.22 -8.80
N MET A 422 27.84 -10.13 -9.98
CA MET A 422 27.33 -9.31 -11.09
C MET A 422 25.97 -9.81 -11.61
N GLU A 423 25.78 -11.12 -11.72
CA GLU A 423 24.47 -11.73 -12.04
C GLU A 423 23.40 -11.44 -10.98
N LEU A 424 23.74 -11.55 -9.69
CA LEU A 424 22.79 -11.25 -8.61
C LEU A 424 22.47 -9.76 -8.55
N THR A 425 23.44 -8.89 -8.83
CA THR A 425 23.25 -7.43 -8.88
C THR A 425 22.35 -7.02 -10.04
N SER A 426 22.51 -7.62 -11.23
CA SER A 426 21.63 -7.33 -12.38
C SER A 426 20.22 -7.89 -12.17
N LYS A 427 20.08 -9.10 -11.62
CA LYS A 427 18.77 -9.68 -11.23
C LYS A 427 18.08 -8.84 -10.16
N LEU A 428 18.81 -8.29 -9.19
CA LEU A 428 18.28 -7.39 -8.18
C LEU A 428 17.82 -6.06 -8.79
N SER A 429 18.64 -5.44 -9.65
CA SER A 429 18.28 -4.19 -10.33
C SER A 429 17.02 -4.31 -11.20
N VAL A 430 16.86 -5.43 -11.92
CA VAL A 430 15.61 -5.73 -12.67
C VAL A 430 14.42 -5.87 -11.72
N ARG A 431 14.58 -6.59 -10.60
CA ARG A 431 13.52 -6.76 -9.59
C ARG A 431 13.13 -5.46 -8.90
N GLU A 432 14.07 -4.55 -8.69
CA GLU A 432 13.80 -3.20 -8.17
C GLU A 432 12.99 -2.37 -9.17
N ALA A 433 13.29 -2.46 -10.47
CA ALA A 433 12.53 -1.81 -11.54
C ALA A 433 11.10 -2.40 -11.69
N GLU A 434 10.95 -3.72 -11.70
CA GLU A 434 9.65 -4.42 -11.68
C GLU A 434 8.80 -3.97 -10.47
N LEU A 435 9.42 -3.92 -9.28
CA LEU A 435 8.77 -3.52 -8.04
C LEU A 435 8.47 -2.01 -7.95
N ALA A 436 9.22 -1.16 -8.67
CA ALA A 436 8.89 0.25 -8.85
C ALA A 436 7.66 0.42 -9.78
N GLY A 437 7.66 -0.25 -10.93
CA GLY A 437 6.53 -0.24 -11.87
C GLY A 437 5.22 -0.71 -11.22
N ALA A 438 5.26 -1.83 -10.50
CA ALA A 438 4.10 -2.36 -9.78
C ALA A 438 3.60 -1.44 -8.65
N LYS A 439 4.49 -0.66 -8.00
CA LYS A 439 4.09 0.38 -7.03
C LYS A 439 3.38 1.54 -7.74
N GLU A 440 3.91 2.03 -8.86
CA GLU A 440 3.27 3.09 -9.62
C GLU A 440 1.91 2.66 -10.17
N GLU A 441 1.77 1.45 -10.70
CA GLU A 441 0.48 0.92 -11.18
C GLU A 441 -0.56 0.83 -10.05
N ARG A 442 -0.15 0.30 -8.89
CA ARG A 442 -0.98 0.30 -7.67
C ARG A 442 -1.38 1.71 -7.25
N ASP A 443 -0.49 2.69 -7.35
CA ASP A 443 -0.73 4.05 -6.87
C ASP A 443 -1.54 4.89 -7.87
N ARG A 444 -1.40 4.64 -9.18
CA ARG A 444 -2.34 5.11 -10.23
C ARG A 444 -3.74 4.53 -9.98
N ALA A 445 -3.87 3.21 -9.85
CA ALA A 445 -5.14 2.55 -9.56
C ALA A 445 -5.77 3.02 -8.23
N ARG A 446 -4.96 3.40 -7.23
CA ARG A 446 -5.44 4.05 -5.99
C ARG A 446 -5.92 5.48 -6.18
N ALA A 447 -5.30 6.25 -7.07
CA ALA A 447 -5.79 7.58 -7.46
C ALA A 447 -7.12 7.45 -8.22
N ASP A 448 -7.17 6.58 -9.24
CA ASP A 448 -8.38 6.28 -10.00
C ASP A 448 -9.53 5.83 -9.08
N LEU A 449 -9.27 4.90 -8.15
CA LEU A 449 -10.25 4.45 -7.15
C LEU A 449 -10.66 5.56 -6.17
N LYS A 450 -9.80 6.54 -5.88
CA LYS A 450 -10.15 7.66 -5.00
C LYS A 450 -11.10 8.64 -5.70
N ASP A 451 -10.83 8.94 -6.97
CA ASP A 451 -11.65 9.85 -7.78
C ASP A 451 -12.98 9.18 -8.18
N LEU A 452 -12.98 7.87 -8.44
CA LEU A 452 -14.18 7.06 -8.68
C LEU A 452 -15.06 6.86 -7.44
N ASN A 453 -14.47 6.70 -6.24
CA ASN A 453 -15.27 6.39 -5.04
C ASN A 453 -16.05 7.59 -4.49
N GLY A 454 -15.59 8.83 -4.74
CA GLY A 454 -16.31 10.07 -4.39
C GLY A 454 -16.86 10.77 -5.62
N LEU A 455 -16.02 11.53 -6.31
CA LEU A 455 -16.42 12.51 -7.33
C LEU A 455 -17.29 11.90 -8.44
N ALA A 456 -16.90 10.76 -9.02
CA ALA A 456 -17.68 10.14 -10.10
C ALA A 456 -19.08 9.67 -9.65
N ARG A 457 -19.22 9.17 -8.42
CA ARG A 457 -20.52 8.78 -7.86
C ARG A 457 -21.35 9.99 -7.46
N ASP A 458 -20.76 10.96 -6.77
CA ASP A 458 -21.46 12.17 -6.33
C ASP A 458 -21.92 13.03 -7.50
N GLU A 459 -21.16 13.09 -8.59
CA GLU A 459 -21.61 13.70 -9.85
C GLU A 459 -22.77 12.94 -10.50
N MET A 460 -22.70 11.60 -10.52
CA MET A 460 -23.77 10.78 -11.08
C MET A 460 -25.08 10.93 -10.28
N VAL A 461 -24.98 10.96 -8.95
CA VAL A 461 -26.10 11.24 -8.03
C VAL A 461 -26.65 12.66 -8.24
N ARG A 462 -25.78 13.67 -8.37
CA ARG A 462 -26.17 15.06 -8.65
C ARG A 462 -26.92 15.20 -9.98
N LYS A 463 -26.37 14.63 -11.06
CA LYS A 463 -27.02 14.57 -12.38
C LYS A 463 -28.36 13.83 -12.33
N ALA A 464 -28.46 12.75 -11.54
CA ALA A 464 -29.72 12.04 -11.32
C ALA A 464 -30.76 12.88 -10.54
N TRP A 465 -30.34 13.70 -9.56
CA TRP A 465 -31.22 14.64 -8.86
C TRP A 465 -31.66 15.78 -9.79
N GLU A 466 -30.77 16.36 -10.58
CA GLU A 466 -31.10 17.38 -11.60
C GLU A 466 -32.13 16.86 -12.62
N VAL A 467 -31.96 15.62 -13.11
CA VAL A 467 -32.93 14.97 -14.02
C VAL A 467 -34.28 14.71 -13.32
N ARG A 468 -34.27 14.22 -12.08
CA ARG A 468 -35.48 14.01 -11.26
C ARG A 468 -36.22 15.33 -11.05
N ASP A 469 -35.53 16.38 -10.63
CA ASP A 469 -36.13 17.64 -10.23
C ASP A 469 -36.60 18.43 -11.47
N GLY A 470 -35.88 18.34 -12.59
CA GLY A 470 -36.37 18.80 -13.88
C GLY A 470 -37.60 18.04 -14.38
N ALA A 471 -37.72 16.74 -14.11
CA ALA A 471 -38.92 15.95 -14.43
C ALA A 471 -40.11 16.32 -13.51
N VAL A 472 -39.86 16.54 -12.21
CA VAL A 472 -40.87 17.04 -11.26
C VAL A 472 -41.33 18.44 -11.65
N ALA A 473 -40.43 19.34 -12.04
CA ALA A 473 -40.78 20.67 -12.51
C ALA A 473 -41.67 20.62 -13.76
N ARG A 474 -41.33 19.78 -14.76
CA ARG A 474 -42.18 19.56 -15.96
C ARG A 474 -43.56 18.99 -15.60
N LYS A 475 -43.62 18.01 -14.69
CA LYS A 475 -44.89 17.43 -14.19
C LYS A 475 -45.75 18.50 -13.49
N ASN A 476 -45.14 19.32 -12.64
CA ASN A 476 -45.87 20.36 -11.91
C ASN A 476 -46.38 21.45 -12.88
N ALA A 477 -45.60 21.81 -13.90
CA ALA A 477 -46.03 22.73 -14.94
C ALA A 477 -47.25 22.21 -15.71
N THR A 478 -47.22 20.97 -16.22
CA THR A 478 -48.37 20.41 -16.94
C THR A 478 -49.59 20.16 -16.03
N GLN A 479 -49.38 19.91 -14.73
CA GLN A 479 -50.48 19.88 -13.76
C GLN A 479 -51.12 21.26 -13.53
N VAL A 480 -50.34 22.35 -13.56
CA VAL A 480 -50.86 23.73 -13.49
C VAL A 480 -51.60 24.11 -14.78
N GLU A 481 -51.09 23.72 -15.95
CA GLU A 481 -51.78 23.92 -17.24
C GLU A 481 -53.08 23.12 -17.33
N LEU A 482 -53.10 21.88 -16.80
CA LEU A 482 -54.31 21.07 -16.71
C LEU A 482 -55.34 21.65 -15.72
N ALA A 483 -54.88 22.21 -14.60
CA ALA A 483 -55.74 22.93 -13.67
C ALA A 483 -56.34 24.20 -14.31
N ARG A 484 -55.53 24.95 -15.07
CA ARG A 484 -55.95 26.16 -15.78
C ARG A 484 -56.99 25.84 -16.86
N THR A 485 -56.69 24.92 -17.77
CA THR A 485 -57.64 24.50 -18.82
C THR A 485 -58.94 23.93 -18.24
N ARG A 486 -58.89 23.26 -17.08
CA ARG A 486 -60.10 22.85 -16.35
C ARG A 486 -60.91 24.03 -15.81
N ILE A 487 -60.25 25.10 -15.33
CA ILE A 487 -60.93 26.34 -14.92
C ILE A 487 -61.54 27.04 -16.15
N ASP A 488 -60.80 27.13 -17.26
CA ASP A 488 -61.26 27.74 -18.51
C ASP A 488 -62.53 27.02 -19.04
N VAL A 489 -62.56 25.67 -18.99
CA VAL A 489 -63.74 24.86 -19.35
C VAL A 489 -64.91 25.07 -18.39
N LEU A 490 -64.67 25.19 -17.08
CA LEU A 490 -65.73 25.48 -16.10
C LEU A 490 -66.31 26.88 -16.31
N GLN A 491 -65.48 27.87 -16.63
CA GLN A 491 -65.91 29.23 -16.95
C GLN A 491 -66.72 29.28 -18.25
N ALA A 492 -66.26 28.60 -19.31
CA ALA A 492 -67.01 28.48 -20.56
C ALA A 492 -68.37 27.79 -20.37
N ASN A 493 -68.46 26.80 -19.48
CA ASN A 493 -69.72 26.15 -19.13
C ASN A 493 -70.67 27.07 -18.33
N SER A 494 -70.13 27.91 -17.43
CA SER A 494 -70.94 28.95 -16.75
C SER A 494 -71.53 29.93 -17.77
N GLN A 495 -70.69 30.44 -18.68
CA GLN A 495 -71.12 31.35 -19.75
C GLN A 495 -72.15 30.70 -20.70
N LEU A 496 -72.01 29.40 -20.99
CA LEU A 496 -73.00 28.64 -21.76
C LEU A 496 -74.34 28.54 -21.01
N MET A 497 -74.32 28.22 -19.71
CA MET A 497 -75.52 28.15 -18.88
C MET A 497 -76.22 29.51 -18.75
N GLU A 498 -75.44 30.59 -18.56
CA GLU A 498 -75.93 31.97 -18.54
C GLU A 498 -76.60 32.35 -19.89
N ALA A 499 -75.97 32.03 -21.02
CA ALA A 499 -76.53 32.29 -22.35
C ALA A 499 -77.77 31.42 -22.67
N ILE A 500 -77.82 30.18 -22.19
CA ILE A 500 -79.01 29.32 -22.28
C ILE A 500 -80.15 29.91 -21.45
N GLN A 501 -79.87 30.35 -20.21
CA GLN A 501 -80.86 30.97 -19.33
C GLN A 501 -81.43 32.25 -19.94
N GLN A 502 -80.59 33.16 -20.43
CA GLN A 502 -81.01 34.35 -21.16
C GLN A 502 -81.87 34.01 -22.40
N LYS A 503 -81.50 32.98 -23.16
CA LYS A 503 -82.28 32.53 -24.32
C LYS A 503 -83.66 31.99 -23.92
N VAL A 504 -83.75 31.25 -22.82
CA VAL A 504 -85.02 30.73 -22.27
C VAL A 504 -85.91 31.86 -21.76
N GLU A 505 -85.34 32.86 -21.09
CA GLU A 505 -86.07 34.06 -20.66
C GLU A 505 -86.58 34.88 -21.85
N LEU A 506 -85.79 35.01 -22.92
CA LEU A 506 -86.23 35.66 -24.17
C LEU A 506 -87.29 34.86 -24.92
N SER A 507 -87.24 33.52 -24.93
CA SER A 507 -88.31 32.71 -25.54
C SER A 507 -89.61 32.78 -24.73
N GLN A 508 -89.55 32.76 -23.39
CA GLN A 508 -90.72 32.98 -22.53
C GLN A 508 -91.33 34.37 -22.73
N GLN A 509 -90.50 35.41 -22.91
CA GLN A 509 -90.98 36.75 -23.26
C GLN A 509 -91.65 36.76 -24.64
N LEU A 510 -91.10 36.08 -25.65
CA LEU A 510 -91.72 35.96 -26.98
C LEU A 510 -93.05 35.18 -26.93
N GLU A 511 -93.15 34.11 -26.14
CA GLU A 511 -94.38 33.36 -25.91
C GLU A 511 -95.45 34.25 -25.24
N GLN A 512 -95.08 35.02 -24.22
CA GLN A 512 -95.99 36.00 -23.59
C GLN A 512 -96.44 37.08 -24.59
N TRP A 513 -95.54 37.63 -25.41
CA TRP A 513 -95.90 38.58 -26.47
C TRP A 513 -96.82 37.98 -27.54
N GLN A 514 -96.66 36.69 -27.88
CA GLN A 514 -97.56 35.97 -28.77
C GLN A 514 -98.95 35.80 -28.14
N MET A 515 -99.03 35.42 -26.86
CA MET A 515 -100.29 35.32 -26.12
C MET A 515 -101.00 36.68 -25.99
N ASP A 516 -100.27 37.75 -25.68
CA ASP A 516 -100.81 39.11 -25.57
C ASP A 516 -101.32 39.61 -26.95
N MET A 517 -100.60 39.32 -28.03
CA MET A 517 -101.04 39.65 -29.39
C MET A 517 -102.24 38.82 -29.85
N GLN A 518 -102.31 37.53 -29.50
CA GLN A 518 -103.50 36.71 -29.74
C GLN A 518 -104.71 37.25 -28.96
N ALA A 519 -104.53 37.59 -27.68
CA ALA A 519 -105.59 38.19 -26.87
C ALA A 519 -106.08 39.53 -27.45
N LEU A 520 -105.18 40.37 -27.98
CA LEU A 520 -105.54 41.61 -28.67
C LEU A 520 -106.28 41.35 -30.00
N LEU A 521 -105.91 40.32 -30.76
CA LEU A 521 -106.61 39.94 -31.99
C LEU A 521 -108.00 39.36 -31.69
N ASP A 522 -108.12 38.50 -30.68
CA ASP A 522 -109.38 37.97 -30.17
C ASP A 522 -110.29 39.09 -29.65
N GLU A 523 -109.75 40.08 -28.93
CA GLU A 523 -110.55 41.21 -28.46
C GLU A 523 -110.95 42.14 -29.62
N GLN A 524 -110.09 42.35 -30.62
CA GLN A 524 -110.49 43.06 -31.85
C GLN A 524 -111.58 42.31 -32.62
N MET A 525 -111.50 40.98 -32.72
CA MET A 525 -112.52 40.15 -33.35
C MET A 525 -113.84 40.22 -32.57
N ARG A 526 -113.79 40.05 -31.24
CA ARG A 526 -114.94 40.16 -30.34
C ARG A 526 -115.59 41.55 -30.40
N ARG A 527 -114.80 42.63 -30.46
CA ARG A 527 -115.28 44.01 -30.65
C ARG A 527 -115.88 44.24 -32.03
N LYS A 528 -115.36 43.62 -33.10
CA LYS A 528 -115.96 43.70 -34.44
C LYS A 528 -117.29 42.97 -34.52
N LEU A 529 -117.42 41.81 -33.87
CA LEU A 529 -118.67 41.07 -33.75
C LEU A 529 -119.71 41.89 -32.97
N THR A 530 -119.40 42.35 -31.75
CA THR A 530 -120.37 43.12 -30.96
C THR A 530 -120.73 44.47 -31.58
N ASN A 531 -119.84 45.13 -32.33
CA ASN A 531 -120.18 46.35 -33.08
C ASN A 531 -121.07 46.09 -34.32
N GLN A 532 -121.19 44.84 -34.80
CA GLN A 532 -122.17 44.49 -35.85
C GLN A 532 -123.55 44.13 -35.29
N GLU A 533 -123.66 43.79 -34.00
CA GLU A 533 -124.89 43.25 -33.39
C GLU A 533 -125.83 44.29 -32.73
N GLN A 534 -125.53 45.61 -32.76
CA GLN A 534 -126.45 46.63 -32.19
C GLN A 534 -126.65 47.92 -33.03
N PRO A 535 -127.86 48.09 -33.61
CA PRO A 535 -128.38 49.38 -34.04
C PRO A 535 -129.35 50.00 -33.01
N GLY A 536 -128.82 50.72 -32.03
CA GLY A 536 -129.44 51.94 -31.44
C GLY A 536 -130.65 51.84 -30.48
N SER A 537 -130.46 52.33 -29.25
CA SER A 537 -131.48 53.06 -28.46
C SER A 537 -130.79 54.09 -27.54
N LYS A 538 -131.54 55.06 -26.99
CA LYS A 538 -131.00 56.26 -26.29
C LYS A 538 -131.42 56.37 -24.81
N THR A 539 -130.80 57.34 -24.12
CA THR A 539 -131.14 57.94 -22.78
C THR A 539 -130.96 57.06 -21.52
N ASP A 540 -130.37 57.53 -20.41
CA ASP A 540 -129.62 58.79 -20.15
C ASP A 540 -128.79 58.76 -18.83
N SER A 541 -128.15 59.91 -18.51
CA SER A 541 -127.92 60.46 -17.16
C SER A 541 -126.79 59.92 -16.25
N ALA A 542 -125.58 60.45 -16.53
CA ALA A 542 -124.83 61.37 -15.64
C ALA A 542 -123.96 60.89 -14.44
N ARG A 543 -122.70 61.41 -14.42
CA ARG A 543 -121.74 61.58 -13.28
C ARG A 543 -121.05 60.27 -12.79
N SER A 544 -119.78 60.27 -12.31
CA SER A 544 -118.75 61.32 -12.13
C SER A 544 -117.31 60.76 -12.13
N ALA A 545 -116.30 61.65 -12.17
CA ALA A 545 -114.92 61.56 -11.61
C ALA A 545 -114.16 60.22 -11.69
N ASP A 546 -113.10 60.10 -12.52
CA ASP A 546 -111.71 60.54 -12.26
C ASP A 546 -110.89 59.63 -11.31
N GLN A 547 -109.93 58.88 -11.90
CA GLN A 547 -108.73 58.44 -11.18
C GLN A 547 -107.52 58.10 -12.08
N LYS A 548 -106.62 59.08 -12.22
CA LYS A 548 -105.14 58.97 -12.25
C LYS A 548 -104.50 57.68 -12.84
N ARG A 549 -103.95 57.78 -14.06
CA ARG A 549 -102.90 56.87 -14.55
C ARG A 549 -101.61 57.02 -13.72
N ALA A 550 -101.10 55.92 -13.16
CA ALA A 550 -99.79 55.88 -12.51
C ALA A 550 -98.64 55.69 -13.52
N SER A 551 -97.48 56.28 -13.22
CA SER A 551 -96.30 56.26 -14.09
C SER A 551 -95.68 54.86 -14.27
N ARG A 552 -95.24 54.55 -15.50
CA ARG A 552 -94.09 53.67 -15.74
C ARG A 552 -93.18 54.29 -16.82
N ARG A 553 -92.10 54.94 -16.38
CA ARG A 553 -90.87 55.04 -17.20
C ARG A 553 -90.05 53.78 -16.92
N LEU A 554 -89.66 53.02 -17.94
CA LEU A 554 -88.59 52.02 -17.87
C LEU A 554 -88.06 51.76 -19.29
N PHE A 555 -87.12 52.59 -19.72
CA PHE A 555 -86.23 52.32 -20.85
C PHE A 555 -84.80 52.40 -20.31
N GLY A 556 -84.01 51.33 -20.50
CA GLY A 556 -82.61 51.33 -20.11
C GLY A 556 -81.95 49.95 -20.14
N LEU A 557 -80.67 49.97 -20.49
CA LEU A 557 -79.66 48.95 -20.15
C LEU A 557 -79.75 47.59 -20.88
N PHE A 558 -79.61 47.65 -22.20
CA PHE A 558 -78.71 46.73 -22.91
C PHE A 558 -77.26 46.99 -22.42
N GLN A 559 -76.77 46.30 -21.36
CA GLN A 559 -75.32 46.27 -21.07
C GLN A 559 -74.84 45.14 -20.15
N ARG A 560 -74.78 43.90 -20.65
CA ARG A 560 -73.52 43.13 -20.79
C ARG A 560 -73.74 41.81 -21.51
#